data_AF-A0AAW5SFI2-F1
#
_entry.id   AF-A0AAW5SFI2-F1
#
_cell.length_a   1.000
_cell.length_b   1.000
_cell.length_c   1.000
_cell.angle_alpha   90.00
_cell.angle_beta   90.00
_cell.angle_gamma   90.00
#
_symmetry.space_group_name_H-M   'P 1'
#
loop_
_entity.id
_entity.type
_entity.pdbx_description
1 polymer ?
#
loop_
_entity_poly.entity_id
_entity_poly.type
_entity_poly.pdbx_seq_one_letter_code
_entity_poly.pdbx_strand_id
1 'polypeptide(L)'
;MTAVTTRAPRSQRHRLAHAWTGTADLLWLALRRDRVRLGVWVGVLTMLMAYAPAAMELAYPQEAQRLTRVDLLKTPAGMMMGGPMFGRNETDLGAMIANEMMLTLIVAASILAILTVIRHTRAEEESGAAELVLSSVVGRHARTAAALILVGGVNAVLAVTMTLAMAASGFSLIDTAAMCLGVTGVAMLFGSVAAVTAQLWRQARTASGAAMAVLAIAAVVRGIGDVIDNSGSALSWFSPIAWAQQMRAFVDLRWWPLALLISLTVALIALAAVLEGRRQYDDGVIPSTGEHPDARPIRGVLGLHLMLQRGQTVGWTIGLFLAGLAFGSMTKSLLDAAESNEVIRLMMAQQGADGVYTTMTQFLAAAASAYVVAAVLRVHTDEGNGLGEAVLAGSVSRWRWLTTAVVAAVLGSVVLMLFAGLGNGLGAGVTVGEPATVLRLTLAGVAFVPALAVMAGVAALAVAVRRPVLGWVAVAFVVTALYLGPLLRLPQWLIDLSPIGRTTAPIDYPVTTIAVLAVVAAALTWVAGLLYRRRDAV
;
A
#
# COMPACT_ATOMS: atom_id res chain seq x y z
N MET A 1 -11.45 45.72 67.49
CA MET A 1 -12.26 45.42 66.29
C MET A 1 -11.49 45.88 65.06
N THR A 2 -10.80 44.96 64.39
CA THR A 2 -10.12 45.20 63.12
C THR A 2 -10.55 44.07 62.18
N ALA A 3 -11.47 44.39 61.27
CA ALA A 3 -12.02 43.43 60.33
C ALA A 3 -10.97 43.09 59.26
N VAL A 4 -10.46 41.86 59.31
CA VAL A 4 -9.65 41.29 58.23
C VAL A 4 -10.61 40.92 57.10
N THR A 5 -10.64 41.74 56.06
CA THR A 5 -11.36 41.44 54.82
C THR A 5 -10.60 40.36 54.05
N THR A 6 -11.06 39.12 54.18
CA THR A 6 -10.66 38.02 53.29
C THR A 6 -11.10 38.35 51.86
N ARG A 7 -10.15 38.78 51.02
CA ARG A 7 -10.36 38.87 49.56
C ARG A 7 -10.68 37.47 49.05
N ALA A 8 -11.89 37.29 48.53
CA ALA A 8 -12.26 36.11 47.76
C ALA A 8 -11.23 35.86 46.65
N PRO A 9 -10.89 34.61 46.32
CA PRO A 9 -9.99 34.31 45.22
C PRO A 9 -10.62 34.92 43.96
N ARG A 10 -9.87 35.82 43.31
CA ARG A 10 -10.21 36.32 41.98
C ARG A 10 -10.49 35.09 41.13
N SER A 11 -11.73 34.97 40.66
CA SER A 11 -12.06 34.04 39.59
C SER A 11 -11.06 34.31 38.46
N GLN A 12 -10.08 33.42 38.33
CA GLN A 12 -9.36 33.31 37.08
C GLN A 12 -10.45 33.03 36.07
N ARG A 13 -10.87 34.06 35.34
CA ARG A 13 -11.51 33.89 34.05
C ARG A 13 -10.56 32.94 33.31
N HIS A 14 -10.91 31.65 33.27
CA HIS A 14 -10.43 30.77 32.23
C HIS A 14 -10.65 31.58 30.96
N ARG A 15 -9.57 32.13 30.39
CA ARG A 15 -9.61 32.51 28.99
C ARG A 15 -10.09 31.25 28.33
N LEU A 16 -11.30 31.29 27.76
CA LEU A 16 -11.83 30.21 26.96
C LEU A 16 -10.76 29.95 25.91
N ALA A 17 -9.87 29.00 26.16
CA ALA A 17 -8.89 28.59 25.18
C ALA A 17 -9.75 28.10 24.03
N HIS A 18 -9.70 28.81 22.91
CA HIS A 18 -10.43 28.42 21.73
C HIS A 18 -10.07 26.97 21.43
N ALA A 19 -11.02 26.17 20.94
CA ALA A 19 -10.79 24.74 20.73
C ALA A 19 -9.62 24.41 19.76
N TRP A 20 -9.05 25.44 19.13
CA TRP A 20 -7.96 25.44 18.15
C TRP A 20 -6.65 26.07 18.66
N THR A 21 -6.58 26.48 19.93
CA THR A 21 -5.34 27.07 20.50
C THR A 21 -4.18 26.09 20.38
N GLY A 22 -3.00 26.55 19.94
CA GLY A 22 -1.82 25.71 19.74
C GLY A 22 -1.71 24.99 18.38
N THR A 23 -2.69 25.14 17.47
CA THR A 23 -2.66 24.49 16.14
C THR A 23 -1.43 24.88 15.32
N ALA A 24 -1.03 26.15 15.34
CA ALA A 24 0.11 26.65 14.57
C ALA A 24 1.45 26.05 15.04
N ASP A 25 1.65 25.94 16.35
CA ASP A 25 2.87 25.38 16.94
C ASP A 25 2.97 23.88 16.64
N LEU A 26 1.85 23.16 16.75
CA LEU A 26 1.77 21.74 16.39
C LEU A 26 2.02 21.50 14.90
N LEU A 27 1.44 22.34 14.03
CA LEU A 27 1.69 22.28 12.59
C LEU A 27 3.19 22.46 12.28
N TRP A 28 3.83 23.43 12.94
CA TRP A 28 5.23 23.71 12.70
C TRP A 28 6.16 22.62 13.25
N LEU A 29 5.82 22.05 14.41
CA LEU A 29 6.49 20.86 14.94
C LEU A 29 6.35 19.67 13.99
N ALA A 30 5.14 19.42 13.47
CA ALA A 30 4.88 18.34 12.53
C ALA A 30 5.68 18.52 11.22
N LEU A 31 5.73 19.73 10.67
CA LEU A 31 6.55 20.08 9.51
C LEU A 31 8.04 19.79 9.76
N ARG A 32 8.57 20.21 10.91
CA ARG A 32 9.98 19.97 11.27
C ARG A 32 10.30 18.48 11.40
N ARG A 33 9.41 17.72 12.03
CA ARG A 33 9.56 16.28 12.26
C ARG A 33 9.49 15.50 10.96
N ASP A 34 8.64 15.92 10.04
CA ASP A 34 8.31 15.15 8.84
C ASP A 34 8.93 15.71 7.55
N ARG A 35 9.72 16.80 7.60
CA ARG A 35 10.32 17.45 6.41
C ARG A 35 11.03 16.51 5.44
N VAL A 36 11.81 15.55 5.95
CA VAL A 36 12.53 14.60 5.11
C VAL A 36 11.56 13.61 4.48
N ARG A 37 10.66 13.04 5.27
CA ARG A 37 9.65 12.10 4.77
C ARG A 37 8.75 12.76 3.72
N LEU A 38 8.16 13.91 4.05
CA LEU A 38 7.27 14.65 3.14
C LEU A 38 8.03 15.15 1.91
N GLY A 39 9.27 15.63 2.08
CA GLY A 39 10.13 16.06 0.96
C GLY A 39 10.44 14.92 0.01
N VAL A 40 10.75 13.72 0.52
CA VAL A 40 10.96 12.52 -0.32
C VAL A 40 9.68 12.13 -1.06
N TRP A 41 8.53 12.13 -0.39
CA TRP A 41 7.25 11.81 -1.04
C TRP A 41 6.88 12.82 -2.13
N VAL A 42 7.02 14.11 -1.86
CA VAL A 42 6.81 15.18 -2.85
C VAL A 42 7.77 15.00 -4.01
N GLY A 43 9.06 14.81 -3.74
CA GLY A 43 10.08 14.60 -4.76
C GLY A 43 9.79 13.39 -5.66
N VAL A 44 9.46 12.24 -5.07
CA VAL A 44 9.20 11.00 -5.82
C VAL A 44 7.94 11.10 -6.67
N LEU A 45 6.83 11.62 -6.13
CA LEU A 45 5.58 11.74 -6.89
C LEU A 45 5.69 12.78 -8.01
N THR A 46 6.35 13.91 -7.75
CA THR A 46 6.62 14.92 -8.77
C THR A 46 7.60 14.41 -9.83
N MET A 47 8.64 13.65 -9.43
CA MET A 47 9.58 13.05 -10.38
C MET A 47 8.91 11.99 -11.26
N LEU A 48 8.04 11.16 -10.69
CA LEU A 48 7.24 10.19 -11.45
C LEU A 48 6.40 10.90 -12.52
N MET A 49 5.75 12.00 -12.14
CA MET A 49 4.96 12.84 -13.05
C MET A 49 5.81 13.50 -14.14
N ALA A 50 6.98 14.03 -13.78
CA ALA A 50 7.90 14.68 -14.71
C ALA A 50 8.51 13.70 -15.71
N TYR A 51 8.76 12.46 -15.28
CA TYR A 51 9.40 11.42 -16.09
C TYR A 51 8.42 10.72 -17.06
N ALA A 52 7.13 10.64 -16.71
CA ALA A 52 6.14 9.88 -17.47
C ALA A 52 6.07 10.24 -18.97
N PRO A 53 6.02 11.52 -19.40
CA PRO A 53 5.97 11.86 -20.82
C PRO A 53 7.18 11.34 -21.60
N ALA A 54 8.40 11.61 -21.11
CA ALA A 54 9.63 11.19 -21.77
C ALA A 54 9.75 9.66 -21.84
N ALA A 55 9.31 8.96 -20.79
CA ALA A 55 9.29 7.51 -20.77
C ALA A 55 8.31 6.93 -21.81
N MET A 56 7.13 7.54 -21.96
CA MET A 56 6.14 7.12 -22.96
C MET A 56 6.62 7.39 -24.39
N GLU A 57 7.23 8.54 -24.66
CA GLU A 57 7.80 8.87 -25.97
C GLU A 57 8.94 7.93 -26.35
N LEU A 58 9.83 7.62 -25.40
CA LEU A 58 10.96 6.70 -25.63
C LEU A 58 10.49 5.26 -25.86
N ALA A 59 9.47 4.82 -25.12
CA ALA A 59 8.95 3.46 -25.23
C ALA A 59 8.04 3.26 -26.46
N TYR A 60 7.30 4.30 -26.88
CA TYR A 60 6.32 4.24 -27.97
C TYR A 60 6.42 5.44 -28.93
N PRO A 61 7.54 5.58 -29.65
CA PRO A 61 7.77 6.72 -30.55
C PRO A 61 6.75 6.79 -31.70
N GLN A 62 6.27 5.65 -32.19
CA GLN A 62 5.38 5.58 -33.35
C GLN A 62 3.90 5.54 -32.93
N GLU A 63 3.03 6.22 -33.67
CA GLU A 63 1.58 6.25 -33.39
C GLU A 63 0.95 4.85 -33.48
N ALA A 64 1.40 4.01 -34.41
CA ALA A 64 0.95 2.62 -34.52
C ALA A 64 1.24 1.82 -33.23
N GLN A 65 2.40 2.05 -32.59
CA GLN A 65 2.76 1.38 -31.34
C GLN A 65 1.93 1.90 -30.16
N ARG A 66 1.56 3.20 -30.17
CA ARG A 66 0.65 3.79 -29.19
C ARG A 66 -0.78 3.23 -29.34
N LEU A 67 -1.28 3.05 -30.56
CA LEU A 67 -2.57 2.40 -30.81
C LEU A 67 -2.61 0.97 -30.27
N THR A 68 -1.57 0.16 -30.53
CA THR A 68 -1.48 -1.20 -29.97
C THR A 68 -1.47 -1.22 -28.45
N ARG A 69 -0.83 -0.23 -27.80
CA ARG A 69 -0.85 -0.07 -26.34
C ARG A 69 -2.24 0.29 -25.82
N VAL A 70 -2.93 1.21 -26.49
CA VAL A 70 -4.29 1.61 -26.13
C VAL A 70 -5.23 0.40 -26.20
N ASP A 71 -5.14 -0.42 -27.24
CA ASP A 71 -5.96 -1.63 -27.37
C ASP A 71 -5.69 -2.66 -26.27
N LEU A 72 -4.43 -2.81 -25.84
CA LEU A 72 -4.06 -3.64 -24.68
C LEU A 72 -4.62 -3.10 -23.36
N LEU A 73 -4.76 -1.78 -23.22
CA LEU A 73 -5.24 -1.13 -21.99
C LEU A 73 -6.76 -0.97 -21.93
N LYS A 74 -7.46 -1.03 -23.08
CA LYS A 74 -8.93 -1.13 -23.16
C LYS A 74 -9.50 -2.46 -22.67
N THR A 75 -8.65 -3.37 -22.24
CA THR A 75 -9.04 -4.64 -21.65
C THR A 75 -9.68 -4.38 -20.28
N PRO A 76 -10.63 -5.21 -19.82
CA PRO A 76 -11.28 -5.02 -18.52
C PRO A 76 -10.28 -4.82 -17.36
N ALA A 77 -9.19 -5.58 -17.35
CA ALA A 77 -8.15 -5.42 -16.35
C ALA A 77 -7.26 -4.19 -16.57
N GLY A 78 -6.97 -3.83 -17.83
CA GLY A 78 -6.30 -2.56 -18.15
C GLY A 78 -7.09 -1.35 -17.64
N MET A 79 -8.42 -1.34 -17.84
CA MET A 79 -9.31 -0.27 -17.35
C MET A 79 -9.46 -0.27 -15.83
N MET A 80 -9.45 -1.45 -15.19
CA MET A 80 -9.39 -1.53 -13.73
C MET A 80 -8.08 -0.95 -13.17
N MET A 81 -6.94 -1.12 -13.85
CA MET A 81 -5.63 -0.71 -13.34
C MET A 81 -5.22 0.72 -13.72
N GLY A 82 -5.52 1.19 -14.93
CA GLY A 82 -5.22 2.55 -15.36
C GLY A 82 -6.36 3.50 -14.98
N GLY A 83 -7.54 3.21 -15.51
CA GLY A 83 -8.69 4.10 -15.43
C GLY A 83 -9.58 3.98 -16.66
N PRO A 84 -10.68 4.73 -16.69
CA PRO A 84 -11.53 4.85 -17.87
C PRO A 84 -10.70 5.49 -18.99
N MET A 85 -10.58 4.82 -20.13
CA MET A 85 -9.84 5.30 -21.30
C MET A 85 -10.64 6.41 -22.00
N PHE A 86 -10.71 7.59 -21.38
CA PHE A 86 -11.37 8.75 -21.96
C PHE A 86 -10.55 9.33 -23.11
N GLY A 87 -11.22 9.73 -24.20
CA GLY A 87 -10.60 10.43 -25.33
C GLY A 87 -11.11 9.93 -26.68
N ARG A 88 -11.29 10.83 -27.65
CA ARG A 88 -11.52 10.44 -29.07
C ARG A 88 -10.20 10.22 -29.83
N ASN A 89 -9.13 10.90 -29.39
CA ASN A 89 -7.75 10.73 -29.85
C ASN A 89 -6.91 10.12 -28.72
N GLU A 90 -7.05 8.82 -28.50
CA GLU A 90 -6.44 8.10 -27.37
C GLU A 90 -4.91 7.94 -27.50
N THR A 91 -4.33 8.32 -28.64
CA THR A 91 -2.88 8.34 -28.89
C THR A 91 -2.20 9.63 -28.41
N ASP A 92 -2.99 10.62 -27.99
CA ASP A 92 -2.45 11.86 -27.41
C ASP A 92 -1.82 11.57 -26.05
N LEU A 93 -0.59 12.03 -25.87
CA LEU A 93 0.23 11.75 -24.69
C LEU A 93 -0.44 12.28 -23.42
N GLY A 94 -1.17 13.40 -23.52
CA GLY A 94 -1.87 13.99 -22.37
C GLY A 94 -2.99 13.08 -21.85
N ALA A 95 -3.79 12.53 -22.76
CA ALA A 95 -4.86 11.58 -22.43
C ALA A 95 -4.29 10.26 -21.90
N MET A 96 -3.21 9.74 -22.49
CA MET A 96 -2.53 8.53 -22.01
C MET A 96 -2.02 8.69 -20.58
N ILE A 97 -1.35 9.80 -20.28
CA ILE A 97 -0.85 10.09 -18.92
C ILE A 97 -2.02 10.20 -17.94
N ALA A 98 -3.09 10.92 -18.31
CA ALA A 98 -4.25 11.09 -17.45
C ALA A 98 -4.95 9.75 -17.15
N ASN A 99 -5.12 8.91 -18.16
CA ASN A 99 -5.81 7.63 -18.00
C ASN A 99 -4.95 6.58 -17.27
N GLU A 100 -3.62 6.59 -17.42
CA GLU A 100 -2.76 5.55 -16.82
C GLU A 100 -2.16 5.94 -15.47
N MET A 101 -1.76 7.20 -15.29
CA MET A 101 -1.00 7.64 -14.11
C MET A 101 -1.89 8.17 -12.99
N MET A 102 -3.09 8.65 -13.31
CA MET A 102 -3.94 9.32 -12.33
C MET A 102 -4.32 8.41 -11.16
N LEU A 103 -4.68 7.13 -11.42
CA LEU A 103 -5.00 6.20 -10.34
C LEU A 103 -3.78 5.93 -9.44
N THR A 104 -2.62 5.68 -10.05
CA THR A 104 -1.37 5.40 -9.32
C THR A 104 -1.01 6.56 -8.40
N LEU A 105 -1.11 7.79 -8.92
CA LEU A 105 -0.84 9.02 -8.16
C LEU A 105 -1.89 9.26 -7.06
N ILE A 106 -3.18 9.01 -7.34
CA ILE A 106 -4.27 9.08 -6.35
C ILE A 106 -3.98 8.13 -5.19
N VAL A 107 -3.67 6.86 -5.49
CA VAL A 107 -3.45 5.83 -4.46
C VAL A 107 -2.22 6.21 -3.62
N ALA A 108 -1.11 6.58 -4.26
CA ALA A 108 0.11 6.94 -3.56
C ALA A 108 -0.05 8.19 -2.68
N ALA A 109 -0.67 9.26 -3.20
CA ALA A 109 -0.94 10.48 -2.45
C ALA A 109 -1.96 10.25 -1.32
N SER A 110 -2.98 9.41 -1.55
CA SER A 110 -3.96 9.03 -0.52
C SER A 110 -3.33 8.22 0.61
N ILE A 111 -2.43 7.27 0.29
CA ILE A 111 -1.65 6.54 1.29
C ILE A 111 -0.82 7.50 2.15
N LEU A 112 -0.14 8.46 1.51
CA LEU A 112 0.61 9.49 2.22
C LEU A 112 -0.28 10.31 3.16
N ALA A 113 -1.43 10.77 2.68
CA ALA A 113 -2.40 11.54 3.46
C ALA A 113 -2.90 10.73 4.67
N ILE A 114 -3.35 9.49 4.46
CA ILE A 114 -3.81 8.59 5.53
C ILE A 114 -2.73 8.41 6.60
N LEU A 115 -1.51 8.02 6.19
CA LEU A 115 -0.41 7.76 7.12
C LEU A 115 0.06 9.03 7.84
N THR A 116 -0.12 10.20 7.25
CA THR A 116 0.24 11.49 7.88
C THR A 116 -0.80 11.87 8.92
N VAL A 117 -2.09 11.78 8.60
CA VAL A 117 -3.16 12.06 9.56
C VAL A 117 -3.09 11.13 10.76
N ILE A 118 -2.99 9.82 10.56
CA ILE A 118 -2.93 8.86 11.68
C ILE A 118 -1.69 9.08 12.55
N ARG A 119 -0.55 9.43 11.93
CA ARG A 119 0.70 9.68 12.66
C ARG A 119 0.59 10.84 13.64
N HIS A 120 -0.03 11.95 13.23
CA HIS A 120 -0.17 13.17 14.03
C HIS A 120 -1.47 13.20 14.86
N THR A 121 -2.23 12.10 14.88
CA THR A 121 -3.44 11.93 15.69
C THR A 121 -3.32 10.66 16.56
N ARG A 122 -3.83 9.53 16.09
CA ARG A 122 -3.99 8.32 16.90
C ARG A 122 -2.66 7.66 17.29
N ALA A 123 -1.62 7.75 16.45
CA ALA A 123 -0.31 7.18 16.80
C ALA A 123 0.36 7.93 17.96
N GLU A 124 0.18 9.25 18.02
CA GLU A 124 0.69 10.06 19.13
C GLU A 124 -0.11 9.85 20.42
N GLU A 125 -1.41 9.55 20.32
CA GLU A 125 -2.24 9.12 21.47
C GLU A 125 -1.77 7.78 22.01
N GLU A 126 -1.60 6.79 21.13
CA GLU A 126 -1.13 5.46 21.49
C GLU A 126 0.27 5.48 22.14
N SER A 127 1.13 6.43 21.74
CA SER A 127 2.47 6.60 22.32
C SER A 127 2.51 7.35 23.66
N GLY A 128 1.38 7.91 24.12
CA GLY A 128 1.30 8.79 25.29
C GLY A 128 1.86 10.21 25.08
N ALA A 129 2.54 10.49 23.96
CA ALA A 129 3.06 11.82 23.63
C ALA A 129 1.96 12.89 23.58
N ALA A 130 0.78 12.51 23.12
CA ALA A 130 -0.37 13.39 23.07
C ALA A 130 -0.84 13.87 24.45
N GLU A 131 -0.67 13.07 25.51
CA GLU A 131 -1.10 13.41 26.87
C GLU A 131 -0.23 14.54 27.43
N LEU A 132 1.08 14.45 27.20
CA LEU A 132 2.04 15.49 27.53
C LEU A 132 1.72 16.80 26.78
N VAL A 133 1.36 16.72 25.50
CA VAL A 133 0.96 17.90 24.71
C VAL A 133 -0.34 18.51 25.22
N LEU A 134 -1.36 17.69 25.51
CA LEU A 134 -2.65 18.15 26.02
C LEU A 134 -2.60 18.68 27.46
N SER A 135 -1.54 18.36 28.22
CA SER A 135 -1.26 18.99 29.52
C SER A 135 -0.86 20.46 29.42
N SER A 136 -0.52 20.93 28.21
CA SER A 136 -0.19 22.33 27.91
C SER A 136 -1.42 23.11 27.40
N VAL A 137 -1.26 24.38 27.03
CA VAL A 137 -2.36 25.25 26.56
C VAL A 137 -2.73 24.92 25.09
N VAL A 138 -3.17 23.69 24.86
CA VAL A 138 -3.55 23.18 23.53
C VAL A 138 -5.04 22.84 23.53
N GLY A 139 -5.76 23.32 22.53
CA GLY A 139 -7.19 23.05 22.35
C GLY A 139 -7.44 21.62 21.85
N ARG A 140 -8.62 21.08 22.18
CA ARG A 140 -9.01 19.69 21.85
C ARG A 140 -8.90 19.35 20.36
N HIS A 141 -9.27 20.28 19.47
CA HIS A 141 -9.24 20.05 18.02
C HIS A 141 -7.90 20.40 17.38
N ALA A 142 -6.96 20.99 18.13
CA ALA A 142 -5.73 21.54 17.55
C ALA A 142 -4.85 20.48 16.87
N ARG A 143 -4.83 19.25 17.38
CA ARG A 143 -4.05 18.14 16.82
C ARG A 143 -4.63 17.64 15.50
N THR A 144 -5.92 17.33 15.48
CA THR A 144 -6.64 16.91 14.27
C THR A 144 -6.62 18.01 13.21
N ALA A 145 -6.76 19.28 13.62
CA ALA A 145 -6.64 20.43 12.74
C ALA A 145 -5.23 20.56 12.13
N ALA A 146 -4.18 20.50 12.96
CA ALA A 146 -2.80 20.60 12.50
C ALA A 146 -2.47 19.48 11.51
N ALA A 147 -2.93 18.26 11.77
CA ALA A 147 -2.74 17.12 10.87
C ALA A 147 -3.43 17.32 9.50
N LEU A 148 -4.68 17.78 9.50
CA LEU A 148 -5.44 18.05 8.27
C LEU A 148 -4.87 19.25 7.49
N ILE A 149 -4.45 20.31 8.18
CA ILE A 149 -3.78 21.47 7.55
C ILE A 149 -2.45 21.05 6.93
N LEU A 150 -1.66 20.21 7.62
CA LEU A 150 -0.41 19.68 7.11
C LEU A 150 -0.64 18.90 5.81
N VAL A 151 -1.61 17.99 5.79
CA VAL A 151 -1.96 17.22 4.60
C VAL A 151 -2.46 18.12 3.48
N GLY A 152 -3.31 19.11 3.79
CA GLY A 152 -3.75 20.11 2.82
C GLY A 152 -2.59 20.90 2.21
N GLY A 153 -1.60 21.31 3.04
CA GLY A 153 -0.40 22.00 2.58
C GLY A 153 0.50 21.13 1.70
N VAL A 154 0.71 19.86 2.08
CA VAL A 154 1.48 18.90 1.26
C VAL A 154 0.78 18.64 -0.08
N ASN A 155 -0.54 18.47 -0.06
CA ASN A 155 -1.35 18.30 -1.25
C ASN A 155 -1.31 19.54 -2.16
N ALA A 156 -1.32 20.76 -1.60
CA ALA A 156 -1.14 21.98 -2.38
C ALA A 156 0.24 22.05 -3.05
N VAL A 157 1.30 21.68 -2.33
CA VAL A 157 2.67 21.62 -2.89
C VAL A 157 2.76 20.55 -3.98
N LEU A 158 2.18 19.36 -3.78
CA LEU A 158 2.10 18.32 -4.81
C LEU A 158 1.35 18.84 -6.05
N ALA A 159 0.18 19.45 -5.87
CA ALA A 159 -0.61 19.96 -6.98
C ALA A 159 0.19 20.96 -7.81
N VAL A 160 0.86 21.92 -7.16
CA VAL A 160 1.67 22.93 -7.84
C VAL A 160 2.89 22.31 -8.53
N THR A 161 3.67 21.50 -7.82
CA THR A 161 4.93 20.95 -8.36
C THR A 161 4.68 19.96 -9.50
N MET A 162 3.67 19.10 -9.40
CA MET A 162 3.27 18.18 -10.47
C MET A 162 2.71 18.95 -11.68
N THR A 163 1.95 20.02 -11.44
CA THR A 163 1.44 20.89 -12.51
C THR A 163 2.57 21.57 -13.26
N LEU A 164 3.53 22.16 -12.55
CA LEU A 164 4.69 22.81 -13.15
C LEU A 164 5.57 21.83 -13.91
N ALA A 165 5.75 20.60 -13.39
CA ALA A 165 6.55 19.58 -14.04
C ALA A 165 5.98 19.17 -15.41
N MET A 166 4.66 18.98 -15.50
CA MET A 166 4.03 18.64 -16.78
C MET A 166 3.92 19.84 -17.71
N ALA A 167 3.63 21.03 -17.19
CA ALA A 167 3.65 22.26 -17.99
C ALA A 167 5.04 22.54 -18.60
N ALA A 168 6.12 22.26 -17.86
CA ALA A 168 7.49 22.35 -18.36
C ALA A 168 7.80 21.34 -19.47
N SER A 169 7.03 20.26 -19.55
CA SER A 169 7.12 19.24 -20.61
C SER A 169 6.23 19.56 -21.82
N GLY A 170 5.62 20.75 -21.88
CA GLY A 170 4.84 21.23 -23.01
C GLY A 170 3.33 20.97 -22.94
N PHE A 171 2.83 20.40 -21.83
CA PHE A 171 1.40 20.11 -21.66
C PHE A 171 0.59 21.35 -21.24
N SER A 172 -0.70 21.36 -21.57
CA SER A 172 -1.65 22.40 -21.16
C SER A 172 -1.65 22.61 -19.65
N LEU A 173 -1.41 23.84 -19.21
CA LEU A 173 -1.37 24.20 -17.78
C LEU A 173 -2.73 23.94 -17.09
N ILE A 174 -3.83 24.25 -17.78
CA ILE A 174 -5.18 24.17 -17.22
C ILE A 174 -5.60 22.71 -17.02
N ASP A 175 -5.36 21.86 -18.04
CA ASP A 175 -5.67 20.43 -17.96
C ASP A 175 -4.79 19.72 -16.94
N THR A 176 -3.50 20.05 -16.90
CA THR A 176 -2.58 19.51 -15.90
C THR A 176 -3.02 19.91 -14.50
N ALA A 177 -3.37 21.18 -14.28
CA ALA A 177 -3.83 21.68 -12.98
C ALA A 177 -5.10 20.96 -12.53
N ALA A 178 -6.07 20.78 -13.43
CA ALA A 178 -7.29 20.05 -13.14
C ALA A 178 -7.01 18.61 -12.71
N MET A 179 -6.14 17.91 -13.42
CA MET A 179 -5.74 16.54 -13.07
C MET A 179 -5.05 16.49 -11.71
N CYS A 180 -4.09 17.38 -11.46
CA CYS A 180 -3.35 17.41 -10.19
C CYS A 180 -4.24 17.80 -9.00
N LEU A 181 -5.22 18.70 -9.21
CA LEU A 181 -6.24 19.05 -8.21
C LEU A 181 -7.19 17.88 -7.95
N GLY A 182 -7.56 17.11 -8.97
CA GLY A 182 -8.31 15.86 -8.80
C GLY A 182 -7.54 14.84 -7.95
N VAL A 183 -6.26 14.60 -8.28
CA VAL A 183 -5.39 13.68 -7.53
C VAL A 183 -5.28 14.07 -6.06
N THR A 184 -4.95 15.34 -5.81
CA THR A 184 -4.71 15.86 -4.45
C THR A 184 -6.00 16.09 -3.68
N GLY A 185 -7.11 16.36 -4.36
CA GLY A 185 -8.45 16.42 -3.77
C GLY A 185 -8.91 15.06 -3.23
N VAL A 186 -8.68 13.98 -3.98
CA VAL A 186 -8.94 12.62 -3.49
C VAL A 186 -8.02 12.27 -2.33
N ALA A 187 -6.74 12.62 -2.41
CA ALA A 187 -5.80 12.42 -1.30
C ALA A 187 -6.26 13.13 -0.03
N MET A 188 -6.76 14.37 -0.14
CA MET A 188 -7.32 15.11 0.98
C MET A 188 -8.57 14.41 1.55
N LEU A 189 -9.47 13.93 0.69
CA LEU A 189 -10.65 13.18 1.11
C LEU A 189 -10.28 11.94 1.92
N PHE A 190 -9.30 11.15 1.48
CA PHE A 190 -8.83 9.98 2.23
C PHE A 190 -8.04 10.36 3.50
N GLY A 191 -7.38 11.51 3.53
CA GLY A 191 -6.90 12.12 4.77
C GLY A 191 -8.03 12.40 5.76
N SER A 192 -9.17 12.91 5.29
CA SER A 192 -10.36 13.12 6.12
C SER A 192 -11.01 11.81 6.56
N VAL A 193 -11.04 10.78 5.71
CA VAL A 193 -11.44 9.41 6.12
C VAL A 193 -10.52 8.91 7.24
N ALA A 194 -9.21 9.12 7.12
CA ALA A 194 -8.27 8.76 8.17
C ALA A 194 -8.56 9.50 9.48
N ALA A 195 -8.92 10.79 9.43
CA ALA A 195 -9.34 11.54 10.61
C ALA A 195 -10.59 10.93 11.27
N VAL A 196 -11.59 10.52 10.49
CA VAL A 196 -12.78 9.81 11.01
C VAL A 196 -12.36 8.48 11.65
N THR A 197 -11.57 7.66 10.97
CA THR A 197 -11.14 6.36 11.50
C THR A 197 -10.26 6.47 12.74
N ALA A 198 -9.48 7.55 12.88
CA ALA A 198 -8.69 7.85 14.07
C ALA A 198 -9.57 8.10 15.31
N GLN A 199 -10.79 8.60 15.11
CA GLN A 199 -11.76 8.77 16.19
C GLN A 199 -12.49 7.45 16.51
N LEU A 200 -12.77 6.64 15.49
CA LEU A 200 -13.50 5.38 15.64
C LEU A 200 -12.72 4.31 16.40
N TRP A 201 -11.42 4.14 16.15
CA TRP A 201 -10.59 3.10 16.78
C TRP A 201 -9.52 3.65 17.72
N ARG A 202 -9.29 2.92 18.81
CA ARG A 202 -8.21 3.18 19.77
C ARG A 202 -6.80 2.82 19.26
N GLN A 203 -6.66 1.87 18.33
CA GLN A 203 -5.32 1.53 17.81
C GLN A 203 -5.03 2.29 16.51
N ALA A 204 -3.85 2.92 16.40
CA ALA A 204 -3.43 3.61 15.19
C ALA A 204 -3.32 2.66 13.99
N ARG A 205 -2.90 1.41 14.24
CA ARG A 205 -2.81 0.37 13.21
C ARG A 205 -4.18 0.00 12.65
N THR A 206 -5.21 -0.15 13.49
CA THR A 206 -6.56 -0.51 13.03
C THR A 206 -7.22 0.67 12.33
N ALA A 207 -7.03 1.90 12.83
CA ALA A 207 -7.50 3.11 12.17
C ALA A 207 -6.89 3.27 10.77
N SER A 208 -5.56 3.15 10.65
CA SER A 208 -4.86 3.18 9.36
C SER A 208 -5.38 2.07 8.42
N GLY A 209 -5.51 0.85 8.93
CA GLY A 209 -6.00 -0.29 8.15
C GLY A 209 -7.42 -0.07 7.62
N ALA A 210 -8.32 0.48 8.45
CA ALA A 210 -9.69 0.81 8.04
C ALA A 210 -9.71 1.90 6.95
N ALA A 211 -8.93 2.98 7.10
CA ALA A 211 -8.85 4.02 6.08
C ALA A 211 -8.27 3.49 4.76
N MET A 212 -7.23 2.64 4.80
CA MET A 212 -6.69 1.97 3.62
C MET A 212 -7.70 1.01 2.97
N ALA A 213 -8.51 0.32 3.77
CA ALA A 213 -9.56 -0.55 3.26
C ALA A 213 -10.65 0.26 2.51
N VAL A 214 -11.05 1.42 3.03
CA VAL A 214 -11.99 2.32 2.33
C VAL A 214 -11.39 2.79 0.99
N LEU A 215 -10.09 3.13 0.95
CA LEU A 215 -9.38 3.46 -0.29
C LEU A 215 -9.38 2.31 -1.30
N ALA A 216 -9.05 1.09 -0.84
CA ALA A 216 -9.05 -0.09 -1.69
C ALA A 216 -10.45 -0.41 -2.24
N ILE A 217 -11.49 -0.35 -1.40
CA ILE A 217 -12.88 -0.55 -1.82
C ILE A 217 -13.30 0.50 -2.85
N ALA A 218 -12.96 1.77 -2.62
CA ALA A 218 -13.26 2.83 -3.58
C ALA A 218 -12.57 2.60 -4.94
N ALA A 219 -11.33 2.09 -4.94
CA ALA A 219 -10.60 1.77 -6.17
C ALA A 219 -11.23 0.58 -6.91
N VAL A 220 -11.70 -0.45 -6.19
CA VAL A 220 -12.40 -1.61 -6.77
C VAL A 220 -13.77 -1.24 -7.31
N VAL A 221 -14.59 -0.51 -6.54
CA VAL A 221 -15.93 -0.06 -6.98
C VAL A 221 -15.82 0.78 -8.25
N ARG A 222 -14.83 1.69 -8.28
CA ARG A 222 -14.49 2.45 -9.49
C ARG A 222 -14.11 1.51 -10.63
N GLY A 223 -13.12 0.64 -10.43
CA GLY A 223 -12.62 -0.25 -11.48
C GLY A 223 -13.72 -1.13 -12.09
N ILE A 224 -14.58 -1.74 -11.27
CA ILE A 224 -15.74 -2.50 -11.74
C ILE A 224 -16.67 -1.59 -12.55
N GLY A 225 -16.95 -0.38 -12.05
CA GLY A 225 -17.81 0.57 -12.73
C GLY A 225 -17.27 1.02 -14.09
N ASP A 226 -15.95 1.22 -14.21
CA ASP A 226 -15.32 1.64 -15.47
C ASP A 226 -15.23 0.49 -16.48
N VAL A 227 -15.23 -0.77 -16.02
CA VAL A 227 -15.33 -1.94 -16.90
C VAL A 227 -16.72 -2.10 -17.49
N ILE A 228 -17.77 -1.75 -16.74
CA ILE A 228 -19.16 -1.81 -17.23
C ILE A 228 -19.40 -0.78 -18.32
N ASP A 229 -18.94 0.45 -18.10
CA ASP A 229 -19.02 1.54 -19.06
C ASP A 229 -17.77 2.41 -18.94
N ASN A 230 -16.95 2.38 -19.98
CA ASN A 230 -15.69 3.12 -20.09
C ASN A 230 -15.89 4.63 -19.93
N SER A 231 -17.12 5.13 -20.12
CA SER A 231 -17.46 6.55 -19.99
C SER A 231 -17.86 6.96 -18.55
N GLY A 232 -17.93 6.01 -17.63
CA GLY A 232 -18.32 6.16 -16.23
C GLY A 232 -19.75 5.68 -15.96
N SER A 233 -19.90 4.43 -15.50
CA SER A 233 -21.18 3.85 -15.12
C SER A 233 -21.73 4.42 -13.80
N ALA A 234 -23.03 4.24 -13.53
CA ALA A 234 -23.65 4.61 -12.26
C ALA A 234 -22.92 4.02 -11.03
N LEU A 235 -22.23 2.88 -11.20
CA LEU A 235 -21.44 2.25 -10.15
C LEU A 235 -20.12 2.98 -9.89
N SER A 236 -19.41 3.44 -10.93
CA SER A 236 -18.14 4.18 -10.72
C SER A 236 -18.40 5.52 -10.05
N TRP A 237 -19.57 6.15 -10.27
CA TRP A 237 -19.99 7.36 -9.57
C TRP A 237 -20.12 7.24 -8.05
N PHE A 238 -20.16 6.04 -7.46
CA PHE A 238 -20.08 5.88 -5.99
C PHE A 238 -18.65 6.01 -5.44
N SER A 239 -17.63 6.00 -6.32
CA SER A 239 -16.25 6.15 -5.91
C SER A 239 -15.77 7.60 -6.06
N PRO A 240 -15.23 8.22 -5.00
CA PRO A 240 -14.61 9.54 -5.10
C PRO A 240 -13.42 9.56 -6.08
N ILE A 241 -12.76 8.42 -6.29
CA ILE A 241 -11.67 8.30 -7.27
C ILE A 241 -12.20 8.53 -8.69
N ALA A 242 -13.41 8.04 -8.99
CA ALA A 242 -14.06 8.27 -10.29
C ALA A 242 -14.39 9.74 -10.52
N TRP A 243 -14.77 10.49 -9.47
CA TRP A 243 -15.07 11.92 -9.61
C TRP A 243 -13.86 12.71 -10.08
N ALA A 244 -12.66 12.37 -9.58
CA ALA A 244 -11.42 12.99 -10.06
C ALA A 244 -11.14 12.65 -11.53
N GLN A 245 -11.30 11.38 -11.93
CA GLN A 245 -11.13 10.97 -13.33
C GLN A 245 -12.20 11.59 -14.25
N GLN A 246 -13.41 11.80 -13.76
CA GLN A 246 -14.51 12.41 -14.49
C GLN A 246 -14.33 13.92 -14.70
N MET A 247 -13.29 14.53 -14.12
CA MET A 247 -12.83 15.84 -14.54
C MET A 247 -12.28 15.83 -15.98
N ARG A 248 -11.94 14.64 -16.53
CA ARG A 248 -11.59 14.42 -17.95
C ARG A 248 -10.55 15.40 -18.49
N ALA A 249 -9.49 15.62 -17.70
CA ALA A 249 -8.35 16.43 -18.12
C ALA A 249 -7.76 15.89 -19.44
N PHE A 250 -7.34 16.80 -20.34
CA PHE A 250 -6.83 16.48 -21.69
C PHE A 250 -7.87 15.89 -22.67
N VAL A 251 -9.14 15.83 -22.28
CA VAL A 251 -10.22 15.34 -23.16
C VAL A 251 -11.33 16.37 -23.26
N ASP A 252 -12.21 16.42 -22.24
CA ASP A 252 -13.37 17.28 -22.17
C ASP A 252 -13.45 17.83 -20.74
N LEU A 253 -12.60 18.81 -20.45
CA LEU A 253 -12.33 19.26 -19.09
C LEU A 253 -13.61 19.71 -18.34
N ARG A 254 -13.84 19.13 -17.16
CA ARG A 254 -14.99 19.38 -16.29
C ARG A 254 -14.53 19.69 -14.86
N TRP A 255 -14.89 20.86 -14.37
CA TRP A 255 -14.52 21.30 -13.01
C TRP A 255 -15.52 20.90 -11.92
N TRP A 256 -16.79 20.68 -12.29
CA TRP A 256 -17.84 20.44 -11.31
C TRP A 256 -17.65 19.18 -10.44
N PRO A 257 -17.03 18.05 -10.89
CA PRO A 257 -16.81 16.89 -10.01
C PRO A 257 -15.88 17.21 -8.83
N LEU A 258 -15.01 18.21 -8.97
CA LEU A 258 -14.18 18.70 -7.87
C LEU A 258 -15.01 19.24 -6.70
N ALA A 259 -16.18 19.84 -6.99
CA ALA A 259 -17.08 20.32 -5.95
C ALA A 259 -17.66 19.17 -5.10
N LEU A 260 -17.89 17.99 -5.70
CA LEU A 260 -18.31 16.79 -4.96
C LEU A 260 -17.20 16.28 -4.03
N LEU A 261 -15.94 16.30 -4.49
CA LEU A 261 -14.79 15.94 -3.67
C LEU A 261 -14.64 16.89 -2.47
N ILE A 262 -14.75 18.20 -2.71
CA ILE A 262 -14.66 19.22 -1.67
C ILE A 262 -15.80 19.05 -0.66
N SER A 263 -17.04 18.87 -1.13
CA SER A 263 -18.20 18.76 -0.23
C SER A 263 -18.12 17.52 0.66
N LEU A 264 -17.76 16.35 0.11
CA LEU A 264 -17.58 15.13 0.89
C LEU A 264 -16.38 15.24 1.86
N THR A 265 -15.30 15.88 1.44
CA THR A 265 -14.14 16.15 2.32
C THR A 265 -14.55 17.00 3.52
N VAL A 266 -15.29 18.10 3.31
CA VAL A 266 -15.77 18.96 4.39
C VAL A 266 -16.73 18.20 5.32
N ALA A 267 -17.63 17.39 4.77
CA ALA A 267 -18.55 16.56 5.55
C ALA A 267 -17.79 15.55 6.45
N LEU A 268 -16.74 14.91 5.93
CA LEU A 268 -15.89 13.99 6.70
C LEU A 268 -15.08 14.71 7.80
N ILE A 269 -14.55 15.90 7.52
CA ILE A 269 -13.86 16.71 8.54
C ILE A 269 -14.83 17.11 9.65
N ALA A 270 -16.05 17.55 9.30
CA ALA A 270 -17.09 17.88 10.27
C ALA A 270 -17.49 16.65 11.11
N LEU A 271 -17.64 15.48 10.47
CA LEU A 271 -17.91 14.22 11.16
C LEU A 271 -16.78 13.88 12.14
N ALA A 272 -15.51 13.98 11.72
CA ALA A 272 -14.37 13.74 12.60
C ALA A 272 -14.38 14.67 13.82
N ALA A 273 -14.66 15.96 13.64
CA ALA A 273 -14.77 16.93 14.74
C ALA A 273 -15.92 16.60 15.71
N VAL A 274 -17.08 16.16 15.20
CA VAL A 274 -18.23 15.74 16.02
C VAL A 274 -17.88 14.48 16.83
N LEU A 275 -17.24 13.49 16.22
CA LEU A 275 -16.81 12.26 16.89
C LEU A 275 -15.77 12.54 17.97
N GLU A 276 -14.77 13.37 17.66
CA GLU A 276 -13.74 13.83 18.59
C GLU A 276 -14.37 14.56 19.78
N GLY A 277 -15.43 15.34 19.56
CA GLY A 277 -16.18 16.05 20.60
C GLY A 277 -16.93 15.13 21.58
N ARG A 278 -17.35 13.94 21.14
CA ARG A 278 -18.12 12.98 21.96
C ARG A 278 -17.24 11.95 22.67
N ARG A 279 -16.04 11.68 22.16
CA ARG A 279 -15.13 10.65 22.68
C ARG A 279 -14.26 11.14 23.83
N GLN A 280 -14.03 10.29 24.83
CA GLN A 280 -13.02 10.55 25.86
C GLN A 280 -11.60 10.37 25.33
N TYR A 281 -10.62 10.94 26.03
CA TYR A 281 -9.21 10.77 25.70
C TYR A 281 -8.79 9.30 25.84
N ASP A 282 -7.92 8.83 24.96
CA ASP A 282 -7.48 7.43 24.81
C ASP A 282 -8.59 6.38 24.56
N ASP A 283 -9.85 6.77 24.39
CA ASP A 283 -10.92 5.82 24.02
C ASP A 283 -11.06 5.67 22.49
N GLY A 284 -11.91 4.77 22.01
CA GLY A 284 -12.44 4.74 20.63
C GLY A 284 -13.94 5.01 20.65
N VAL A 285 -14.54 5.55 19.59
CA VAL A 285 -16.02 5.60 19.51
C VAL A 285 -16.57 4.17 19.39
N ILE A 286 -15.85 3.29 18.69
CA ILE A 286 -16.12 1.86 18.70
C ILE A 286 -15.49 1.31 19.97
N PRO A 287 -16.29 0.72 20.88
CA PRO A 287 -15.75 0.14 22.11
C PRO A 287 -14.69 -0.89 21.75
N SER A 288 -13.49 -0.75 22.33
CA SER A 288 -12.56 -1.87 22.33
C SER A 288 -13.25 -3.02 23.04
N THR A 289 -13.33 -4.19 22.40
CA THR A 289 -13.76 -5.40 23.09
C THR A 289 -12.83 -5.54 24.30
N GLY A 290 -13.39 -5.44 25.51
CA GLY A 290 -12.61 -5.48 26.75
C GLY A 290 -11.93 -6.83 26.94
N GLU A 291 -11.35 -7.03 28.12
CA GLU A 291 -10.90 -8.36 28.53
C GLU A 291 -12.06 -9.34 28.34
N HIS A 292 -11.87 -10.34 27.48
CA HIS A 292 -12.85 -11.39 27.30
C HIS A 292 -12.46 -12.50 28.29
N PRO A 293 -13.21 -12.71 29.38
CA PRO A 293 -12.81 -13.65 30.43
C PRO A 293 -12.67 -15.08 29.89
N ASP A 294 -13.44 -15.40 28.85
CA ASP A 294 -13.44 -16.69 28.15
C ASP A 294 -12.51 -16.72 26.91
N ALA A 295 -11.62 -15.73 26.77
CA ALA A 295 -10.65 -15.73 25.68
C ALA A 295 -9.81 -17.01 25.75
N ARG A 296 -9.80 -17.76 24.64
CA ARG A 296 -8.96 -18.95 24.54
C ARG A 296 -7.50 -18.55 24.74
N PRO A 297 -6.76 -19.19 25.66
CA PRO A 297 -5.37 -18.84 25.90
C PRO A 297 -4.55 -19.08 24.63
N ILE A 298 -3.67 -18.14 24.30
CA ILE A 298 -2.75 -18.29 23.18
C ILE A 298 -1.72 -19.37 23.56
N ARG A 299 -1.88 -20.56 22.99
CA ARG A 299 -1.01 -21.70 23.29
C ARG A 299 0.27 -21.64 22.46
N GLY A 300 1.37 -21.32 23.13
CA GLY A 300 2.72 -21.37 22.58
C GLY A 300 3.06 -20.22 21.65
N VAL A 301 4.35 -20.16 21.32
CA VAL A 301 4.98 -19.04 20.60
C VAL A 301 4.51 -18.92 19.15
N LEU A 302 4.32 -20.05 18.47
CA LEU A 302 3.81 -20.07 17.10
C LEU A 302 2.39 -19.49 17.03
N GLY A 303 1.52 -19.86 17.98
CA GLY A 303 0.17 -19.32 18.07
C GLY A 303 0.16 -17.81 18.29
N LEU A 304 1.10 -17.31 19.12
CA LEU A 304 1.27 -15.87 19.33
C LEU A 304 1.68 -15.15 18.03
N HIS A 305 2.69 -15.65 17.31
CA HIS A 305 3.10 -15.07 16.02
C HIS A 305 1.97 -15.05 14.99
N LEU A 306 1.23 -16.15 14.85
CA LEU A 306 0.09 -16.24 13.93
C LEU A 306 -1.02 -15.25 14.31
N MET A 307 -1.34 -15.13 15.60
CA MET A 307 -2.37 -14.21 16.08
C MET A 307 -1.95 -12.74 15.90
N LEU A 308 -0.68 -12.44 16.15
CA LEU A 308 -0.12 -11.11 15.93
C LEU A 308 -0.12 -10.76 14.44
N GLN A 309 0.25 -11.68 13.56
CA GLN A 309 0.35 -11.47 12.11
C GLN A 309 -0.98 -11.62 11.36
N ARG A 310 -2.07 -12.03 12.03
CA ARG A 310 -3.37 -12.31 11.40
C ARG A 310 -3.87 -11.18 10.51
N GLY A 311 -3.82 -9.93 11.00
CA GLY A 311 -4.33 -8.78 10.25
C GLY A 311 -3.50 -8.47 9.01
N GLN A 312 -2.18 -8.62 9.13
CA GLN A 312 -1.27 -8.49 8.00
C GLN A 312 -1.52 -9.60 6.97
N THR A 313 -1.67 -10.84 7.43
CA THR A 313 -1.91 -12.01 6.56
C THR A 313 -3.22 -11.86 5.80
N VAL A 314 -4.31 -11.50 6.47
CA VAL A 314 -5.61 -11.27 5.83
C VAL A 314 -5.54 -10.15 4.81
N GLY A 315 -4.97 -8.99 5.17
CA GLY A 315 -4.86 -7.84 4.27
C GLY A 315 -4.05 -8.15 3.01
N TRP A 316 -2.90 -8.80 3.16
CA TRP A 316 -2.07 -9.20 2.02
C TRP A 316 -2.71 -10.32 1.18
N THR A 317 -3.42 -11.26 1.81
CA THR A 317 -4.15 -12.33 1.09
C THR A 317 -5.22 -11.72 0.20
N ILE A 318 -6.03 -10.80 0.72
CA ILE A 318 -7.06 -10.09 -0.07
C ILE A 318 -6.41 -9.31 -1.21
N GLY A 319 -5.34 -8.55 -0.92
CA GLY A 319 -4.63 -7.77 -1.93
C GLY A 319 -4.06 -8.62 -3.06
N LEU A 320 -3.38 -9.71 -2.73
CA LEU A 320 -2.80 -10.62 -3.73
C LEU A 320 -3.84 -11.46 -4.46
N PHE A 321 -4.95 -11.82 -3.82
CA PHE A 321 -6.09 -12.45 -4.50
C PHE A 321 -6.67 -11.54 -5.58
N LEU A 322 -6.93 -10.28 -5.24
CA LEU A 322 -7.47 -9.29 -6.18
C LEU A 322 -6.46 -8.96 -7.29
N ALA A 323 -5.18 -8.81 -6.96
CA ALA A 323 -4.12 -8.61 -7.96
C ALA A 323 -3.98 -9.82 -8.89
N GLY A 324 -4.06 -11.03 -8.33
CA GLY A 324 -4.09 -12.26 -9.11
C GLY A 324 -5.28 -12.28 -10.07
N LEU A 325 -6.48 -11.99 -9.58
CA LEU A 325 -7.70 -11.92 -10.39
C LEU A 325 -7.57 -10.93 -11.54
N ALA A 326 -7.03 -9.72 -11.26
CA ALA A 326 -6.75 -8.72 -12.28
C ALA A 326 -5.76 -9.26 -13.34
N PHE A 327 -4.59 -9.77 -12.94
CA PHE A 327 -3.61 -10.34 -13.87
C PHE A 327 -4.20 -11.48 -14.69
N GLY A 328 -4.87 -12.44 -14.05
CA GLY A 328 -5.48 -13.57 -14.73
C GLY A 328 -6.48 -13.12 -15.80
N SER A 329 -7.31 -12.11 -15.50
CA SER A 329 -8.27 -11.59 -16.48
C SER A 329 -7.64 -10.89 -17.69
N MET A 330 -6.35 -10.52 -17.66
CA MET A 330 -5.63 -9.98 -18.81
C MET A 330 -5.19 -11.07 -19.80
N THR A 331 -5.24 -12.34 -19.41
CA THR A 331 -4.67 -13.44 -20.20
C THR A 331 -5.26 -13.51 -21.60
N LYS A 332 -6.61 -13.50 -21.72
CA LYS A 332 -7.28 -13.55 -23.02
C LYS A 332 -6.82 -12.40 -23.92
N SER A 333 -6.76 -11.20 -23.37
CA SER A 333 -6.36 -10.03 -24.15
C SER A 333 -4.89 -10.07 -24.59
N LEU A 334 -4.01 -10.67 -23.78
CA LEU A 334 -2.62 -10.92 -24.19
C LEU A 334 -2.53 -11.99 -25.28
N LEU A 335 -3.39 -13.01 -25.24
CA LEU A 335 -3.52 -14.01 -26.30
C LEU A 335 -4.01 -13.36 -27.60
N ASP A 336 -5.09 -12.59 -27.54
CA ASP A 336 -5.64 -11.89 -28.71
C ASP A 336 -4.62 -10.90 -29.30
N ALA A 337 -3.88 -10.18 -28.45
CA ALA A 337 -2.83 -9.26 -28.90
C ALA A 337 -1.61 -9.96 -29.53
N ALA A 338 -1.39 -11.25 -29.26
CA ALA A 338 -0.33 -12.01 -29.92
C ALA A 338 -0.60 -12.21 -31.42
N GLU A 339 -1.85 -12.11 -31.87
CA GLU A 339 -2.20 -12.22 -33.29
C GLU A 339 -1.70 -11.00 -34.10
N SER A 340 -1.75 -9.82 -33.48
CA SER A 340 -1.42 -8.55 -34.14
C SER A 340 -0.04 -7.98 -33.77
N ASN A 341 0.55 -8.40 -32.64
CA ASN A 341 1.81 -7.87 -32.15
C ASN A 341 2.95 -8.92 -32.25
N GLU A 342 3.93 -8.63 -33.10
CA GLU A 342 5.06 -9.53 -33.36
C GLU A 342 5.92 -9.83 -32.12
N VAL A 343 6.04 -8.89 -31.17
CA VAL A 343 6.80 -9.09 -29.92
C VAL A 343 6.08 -10.08 -29.00
N ILE A 344 4.76 -9.90 -28.84
CA ILE A 344 3.93 -10.80 -28.02
C ILE A 344 3.86 -12.17 -28.71
N ARG A 345 3.75 -12.21 -30.04
CA ARG A 345 3.80 -13.44 -30.84
C ARG A 345 5.10 -14.21 -30.63
N LEU A 346 6.25 -13.54 -30.67
CA LEU A 346 7.57 -14.15 -30.44
C LEU A 346 7.69 -14.71 -29.02
N MET A 347 7.19 -13.99 -28.01
CA MET A 347 7.16 -14.46 -26.63
C MET A 347 6.27 -15.70 -26.48
N MET A 348 5.08 -15.68 -27.07
CA MET A 348 4.14 -16.82 -27.07
C MET A 348 4.66 -18.01 -27.87
N ALA A 349 5.39 -17.80 -28.96
CA ALA A 349 5.95 -18.88 -29.76
C ALA A 349 7.01 -19.70 -29.01
N GLN A 350 7.71 -19.11 -28.04
CA GLN A 350 8.74 -19.80 -27.25
C GLN A 350 8.19 -20.54 -26.02
N GLN A 351 7.23 -19.97 -25.31
CA GLN A 351 6.78 -20.48 -24.01
C GLN A 351 5.26 -20.70 -23.90
N GLY A 352 4.50 -20.39 -24.96
CA GLY A 352 3.04 -20.40 -24.93
C GLY A 352 2.44 -19.46 -23.88
N ALA A 353 1.17 -19.67 -23.55
CA ALA A 353 0.49 -18.97 -22.46
C ALA A 353 1.17 -19.16 -21.10
N ASP A 354 1.96 -20.24 -20.94
CA ASP A 354 2.63 -20.58 -19.69
C ASP A 354 3.75 -19.61 -19.34
N GLY A 355 4.41 -19.01 -20.33
CA GLY A 355 5.34 -17.89 -20.13
C GLY A 355 4.68 -16.68 -19.48
N VAL A 356 3.48 -16.32 -19.95
CA VAL A 356 2.69 -15.22 -19.40
C VAL A 356 2.25 -15.54 -17.97
N TYR A 357 1.72 -16.73 -17.72
CA TYR A 357 1.30 -17.17 -16.39
C TYR A 357 2.44 -17.22 -15.38
N THR A 358 3.62 -17.68 -15.81
CA THR A 358 4.82 -17.71 -14.97
C THR A 358 5.22 -16.30 -14.57
N THR A 359 5.26 -15.39 -15.54
CA THR A 359 5.62 -13.98 -15.28
C THR A 359 4.62 -13.34 -14.32
N MET A 360 3.31 -13.50 -14.55
CA MET A 360 2.25 -13.00 -13.65
C MET A 360 2.38 -13.57 -12.23
N THR A 361 2.69 -14.86 -12.11
CA THR A 361 2.86 -15.50 -10.79
C THR A 361 4.14 -15.03 -10.11
N GLN A 362 5.22 -14.78 -10.86
CA GLN A 362 6.44 -14.16 -10.36
C GLN A 362 6.19 -12.73 -9.85
N PHE A 363 5.32 -11.94 -10.48
CA PHE A 363 4.88 -10.63 -9.95
C PHE A 363 4.21 -10.77 -8.59
N LEU A 364 3.27 -11.71 -8.46
CA LEU A 364 2.56 -11.97 -7.21
C LEU A 364 3.51 -12.49 -6.11
N ALA A 365 4.44 -13.37 -6.46
CA ALA A 365 5.46 -13.89 -5.55
C ALA A 365 6.46 -12.81 -5.11
N ALA A 366 6.87 -11.91 -6.01
CA ALA A 366 7.71 -10.77 -5.67
C ALA A 366 7.02 -9.87 -4.64
N ALA A 367 5.73 -9.58 -4.81
CA ALA A 367 4.94 -8.86 -3.82
C ALA A 367 4.81 -9.63 -2.49
N ALA A 368 4.57 -10.94 -2.54
CA ALA A 368 4.51 -11.79 -1.34
C ALA A 368 5.84 -11.85 -0.56
N SER A 369 6.98 -11.65 -1.23
CA SER A 369 8.28 -11.58 -0.57
C SER A 369 8.37 -10.42 0.44
N ALA A 370 7.75 -9.28 0.13
CA ALA A 370 7.68 -8.13 1.04
C ALA A 370 6.87 -8.47 2.31
N TYR A 371 5.76 -9.22 2.16
CA TYR A 371 5.01 -9.72 3.31
C TYR A 371 5.88 -10.61 4.20
N VAL A 372 6.57 -11.59 3.61
CA VAL A 372 7.38 -12.56 4.36
C VAL A 372 8.51 -11.87 5.12
N VAL A 373 9.22 -10.96 4.44
CA VAL A 373 10.29 -10.18 5.07
C VAL A 373 9.73 -9.31 6.19
N ALA A 374 8.62 -8.59 5.97
CA ALA A 374 8.00 -7.77 7.01
C ALA A 374 7.50 -8.61 8.21
N ALA A 375 6.96 -9.80 7.97
CA ALA A 375 6.48 -10.71 9.01
C ALA A 375 7.63 -11.19 9.92
N VAL A 376 8.80 -11.50 9.35
CA VAL A 376 9.99 -11.90 10.13
C VAL A 376 10.67 -10.70 10.80
N LEU A 377 10.83 -9.58 10.08
CA LEU A 377 11.43 -8.35 10.63
C LEU A 377 10.62 -7.77 11.80
N ARG A 378 9.34 -8.14 11.91
CA ARG A 378 8.52 -7.80 13.07
C ARG A 378 9.14 -8.26 14.38
N VAL A 379 9.87 -9.37 14.40
CA VAL A 379 10.60 -9.82 15.60
C VAL A 379 11.53 -8.72 16.12
N HIS A 380 12.21 -8.00 15.22
CA HIS A 380 13.07 -6.89 15.60
C HIS A 380 12.27 -5.66 16.09
N THR A 381 11.08 -5.42 15.54
CA THR A 381 10.19 -4.36 16.02
C THR A 381 9.60 -4.72 17.40
N ASP A 382 9.27 -5.98 17.62
CA ASP A 382 8.73 -6.50 18.88
C ASP A 382 9.79 -6.48 20.00
N GLU A 383 11.08 -6.63 19.67
CA GLU A 383 12.20 -6.34 20.59
C GLU A 383 12.18 -4.88 21.03
N GLY A 384 12.15 -3.92 20.08
CA GLY A 384 12.15 -2.50 20.40
C GLY A 384 10.92 -1.99 21.16
N ASN A 385 9.82 -2.75 21.11
CA ASN A 385 8.58 -2.44 21.83
C ASN A 385 8.45 -3.19 23.18
N GLY A 386 9.46 -3.97 23.59
CA GLY A 386 9.45 -4.72 24.86
C GLY A 386 8.64 -6.02 24.86
N LEU A 387 7.91 -6.35 23.78
CA LEU A 387 7.18 -7.62 23.65
C LEU A 387 8.12 -8.83 23.65
N GLY A 388 9.28 -8.69 23.00
CA GLY A 388 10.29 -9.74 22.98
C GLY A 388 10.79 -10.10 24.38
N GLU A 389 10.98 -9.09 25.24
CA GLU A 389 11.44 -9.29 26.62
C GLU A 389 10.41 -10.02 27.47
N ALA A 390 9.14 -9.62 27.37
CA ALA A 390 8.04 -10.27 28.10
C ALA A 390 7.91 -11.77 27.75
N VAL A 391 8.13 -12.13 26.48
CA VAL A 391 8.09 -13.55 26.04
C VAL A 391 9.33 -14.32 26.49
N LEU A 392 10.52 -13.71 26.36
CA LEU A 392 11.79 -14.34 26.72
C LEU A 392 12.03 -14.44 28.23
N ALA A 393 11.31 -13.66 29.04
CA ALA A 393 11.25 -13.83 30.49
C ALA A 393 10.55 -15.15 30.90
N GLY A 394 9.70 -15.70 30.01
CA GLY A 394 9.15 -17.05 30.17
C GLY A 394 10.13 -18.15 29.79
N SER A 395 9.67 -19.41 29.81
CA SER A 395 10.47 -20.58 29.42
C SER A 395 10.60 -20.77 27.89
N VAL A 396 10.86 -19.68 27.17
CA VAL A 396 10.98 -19.66 25.69
C VAL A 396 12.43 -19.38 25.30
N SER A 397 13.05 -20.30 24.56
CA SER A 397 14.39 -20.06 24.03
C SER A 397 14.38 -19.04 22.87
N ARG A 398 15.43 -18.22 22.78
CA ARG A 398 15.65 -17.27 21.66
C ARG A 398 15.58 -17.97 20.30
N TRP A 399 16.12 -19.19 20.21
CA TRP A 399 16.00 -20.04 19.02
C TRP A 399 14.55 -20.28 18.63
N ARG A 400 13.71 -20.70 19.58
CA ARG A 400 12.30 -20.97 19.36
C ARG A 400 11.55 -19.69 18.99
N TRP A 401 11.87 -18.56 19.61
CA TRP A 401 11.27 -17.25 19.30
C TRP A 401 11.46 -16.87 17.82
N LEU A 402 12.69 -16.93 17.30
CA LEU A 402 12.97 -16.56 15.91
C LEU A 402 12.48 -17.62 14.91
N THR A 403 12.74 -18.90 15.16
CA THR A 403 12.38 -19.97 14.20
C THR A 403 10.87 -20.12 14.05
N THR A 404 10.09 -19.93 15.12
CA THR A 404 8.63 -19.95 15.00
C THR A 404 8.08 -18.72 14.28
N ALA A 405 8.75 -17.57 14.31
CA ALA A 405 8.40 -16.42 13.47
C ALA A 405 8.62 -16.70 11.99
N VAL A 406 9.71 -17.39 11.63
CA VAL A 406 9.97 -17.86 10.26
C VAL A 406 8.91 -18.85 9.81
N VAL A 407 8.57 -19.84 10.64
CA VAL A 407 7.50 -20.80 10.33
C VAL A 407 6.16 -20.10 10.14
N ALA A 408 5.81 -19.13 11.01
CA ALA A 408 4.59 -18.34 10.86
C ALA A 408 4.56 -17.56 9.53
N ALA A 409 5.68 -16.93 9.15
CA ALA A 409 5.79 -16.22 7.88
C ALA A 409 5.67 -17.16 6.66
N VAL A 410 6.25 -18.36 6.71
CA VAL A 410 6.11 -19.37 5.66
C VAL A 410 4.67 -19.87 5.56
N LEU A 411 4.02 -20.18 6.68
CA LEU A 411 2.60 -20.57 6.69
C LEU A 411 1.72 -19.45 6.12
N GLY A 412 1.99 -18.20 6.48
CA GLY A 412 1.34 -17.04 5.88
C GLY A 412 1.56 -16.97 4.37
N SER A 413 2.79 -17.20 3.90
CA SER A 413 3.12 -17.20 2.47
C SER A 413 2.39 -18.29 1.68
N VAL A 414 2.14 -19.46 2.29
CA VAL A 414 1.33 -20.53 1.69
C VAL A 414 -0.10 -20.04 1.47
N VAL A 415 -0.72 -19.42 2.49
CA VAL A 415 -2.06 -18.83 2.36
C VAL A 415 -2.08 -17.77 1.27
N LEU A 416 -1.11 -16.83 1.28
CA LEU A 416 -1.02 -15.76 0.30
C LEU A 416 -0.91 -16.31 -1.12
N MET A 417 0.00 -17.26 -1.37
CA MET A 417 0.21 -17.81 -2.73
C MET A 417 -0.92 -18.72 -3.20
N LEU A 418 -1.58 -19.43 -2.30
CA LEU A 418 -2.81 -20.19 -2.62
C LEU A 418 -3.88 -19.24 -3.15
N PHE A 419 -4.16 -18.14 -2.44
CA PHE A 419 -5.18 -17.18 -2.86
C PHE A 419 -4.72 -16.32 -4.05
N ALA A 420 -3.45 -15.98 -4.16
CA ALA A 420 -2.91 -15.28 -5.33
C ALA A 420 -3.05 -16.13 -6.60
N GLY A 421 -2.67 -17.41 -6.52
CA GLY A 421 -2.81 -18.38 -7.60
C GLY A 421 -4.27 -18.69 -7.92
N LEU A 422 -5.14 -18.77 -6.91
CA LEU A 422 -6.59 -18.90 -7.09
C LEU A 422 -7.18 -17.68 -7.81
N GLY A 423 -6.82 -16.47 -7.42
CA GLY A 423 -7.24 -15.24 -8.09
C GLY A 423 -6.81 -15.26 -9.56
N ASN A 424 -5.52 -15.51 -9.81
CA ASN A 424 -4.96 -15.62 -11.17
C ASN A 424 -5.67 -16.70 -12.00
N GLY A 425 -5.88 -17.86 -11.39
CA GLY A 425 -6.64 -18.98 -11.93
C GLY A 425 -8.06 -18.62 -12.33
N LEU A 426 -8.82 -18.00 -11.43
CA LEU A 426 -10.20 -17.58 -11.68
C LEU A 426 -10.27 -16.53 -12.79
N GLY A 427 -9.38 -15.53 -12.76
CA GLY A 427 -9.32 -14.50 -13.79
C GLY A 427 -9.02 -15.09 -15.19
N ALA A 428 -8.04 -15.98 -15.27
CA ALA A 428 -7.66 -16.62 -16.53
C ALA A 428 -8.69 -17.65 -16.99
N GLY A 429 -9.13 -18.55 -16.10
CA GLY A 429 -10.05 -19.64 -16.44
C GLY A 429 -11.42 -19.14 -16.90
N VAL A 430 -11.94 -18.06 -16.30
CA VAL A 430 -13.21 -17.44 -16.73
C VAL A 430 -13.07 -16.74 -18.08
N THR A 431 -11.95 -16.04 -18.32
CA THR A 431 -11.77 -15.27 -19.55
C THR A 431 -11.42 -16.15 -20.75
N VAL A 432 -10.54 -17.12 -20.57
CA VAL A 432 -10.11 -18.06 -21.61
C VAL A 432 -11.14 -19.18 -21.84
N GLY A 433 -11.99 -19.46 -20.85
CA GLY A 433 -13.00 -20.53 -20.93
C GLY A 433 -12.45 -21.92 -20.57
N GLU A 434 -11.34 -21.97 -19.82
CA GLU A 434 -10.66 -23.20 -19.41
C GLU A 434 -10.68 -23.36 -17.87
N PRO A 435 -11.67 -24.06 -17.28
CA PRO A 435 -11.78 -24.20 -15.83
C PRO A 435 -10.59 -24.91 -15.17
N ALA A 436 -9.91 -25.80 -15.91
CA ALA A 436 -8.72 -26.50 -15.42
C ALA A 436 -7.56 -25.55 -15.07
N THR A 437 -7.51 -24.38 -15.72
CA THR A 437 -6.50 -23.34 -15.48
C THR A 437 -6.60 -22.76 -14.07
N VAL A 438 -7.78 -22.82 -13.44
CA VAL A 438 -7.97 -22.38 -12.05
C VAL A 438 -7.11 -23.19 -11.09
N LEU A 439 -7.25 -24.53 -11.14
CA LEU A 439 -6.48 -25.42 -10.28
C LEU A 439 -4.99 -25.36 -10.63
N ARG A 440 -4.67 -25.32 -11.93
CA ARG A 440 -3.29 -25.26 -12.43
C ARG A 440 -2.53 -24.04 -11.90
N LEU A 441 -3.12 -22.84 -11.98
CA LEU A 441 -2.47 -21.61 -11.48
C LEU A 441 -2.47 -21.51 -9.95
N THR A 442 -3.46 -22.12 -9.28
CA THR A 442 -3.44 -22.26 -7.82
C THR A 442 -2.25 -23.11 -7.37
N LEU A 443 -2.00 -24.25 -8.02
CA LEU A 443 -0.85 -25.11 -7.75
C LEU A 443 0.47 -24.43 -8.14
N ALA A 444 0.50 -23.70 -9.25
CA ALA A 444 1.66 -22.91 -9.67
C ALA A 444 2.05 -21.88 -8.60
N GLY A 445 1.08 -21.19 -7.99
CA GLY A 445 1.33 -20.27 -6.89
C GLY A 445 2.05 -20.94 -5.71
N VAL A 446 1.60 -22.12 -5.30
CA VAL A 446 2.22 -22.87 -4.17
C VAL A 446 3.66 -23.27 -4.47
N ALA A 447 4.02 -23.49 -5.74
CA ALA A 447 5.40 -23.82 -6.13
C ALA A 447 6.42 -22.72 -5.78
N PHE A 448 5.98 -21.48 -5.53
CA PHE A 448 6.84 -20.36 -5.11
C PHE A 448 7.08 -20.31 -3.58
N VAL A 449 6.39 -21.11 -2.77
CA VAL A 449 6.56 -21.11 -1.30
C VAL A 449 8.02 -21.40 -0.86
N PRO A 450 8.77 -22.34 -1.47
CA PRO A 450 10.18 -22.55 -1.14
C PRO A 450 11.04 -21.31 -1.40
N ALA A 451 10.78 -20.57 -2.49
CA ALA A 451 11.47 -19.32 -2.79
C ALA A 451 11.18 -18.26 -1.71
N LEU A 452 9.93 -18.17 -1.25
CA LEU A 452 9.53 -17.30 -0.15
C LEU A 452 10.13 -17.73 1.20
N ALA A 453 10.32 -19.03 1.43
CA ALA A 453 11.01 -19.53 2.61
C ALA A 453 12.49 -19.11 2.63
N VAL A 454 13.16 -19.03 1.48
CA VAL A 454 14.51 -18.45 1.39
C VAL A 454 14.49 -16.98 1.81
N MET A 455 13.52 -16.20 1.35
CA MET A 455 13.36 -14.79 1.76
C MET A 455 13.10 -14.66 3.27
N ALA A 456 12.35 -15.58 3.87
CA ALA A 456 12.14 -15.64 5.32
C ALA A 456 13.46 -15.92 6.06
N GLY A 457 14.29 -16.84 5.55
CA GLY A 457 15.62 -17.13 6.09
C GLY A 457 16.57 -15.94 6.01
N VAL A 458 16.58 -15.20 4.90
CA VAL A 458 17.36 -13.96 4.74
C VAL A 458 16.89 -12.89 5.74
N ALA A 459 15.58 -12.72 5.90
CA ALA A 459 15.04 -11.80 6.89
C ALA A 459 15.40 -12.22 8.32
N ALA A 460 15.43 -13.52 8.62
CA ALA A 460 15.84 -14.03 9.92
C ALA A 460 17.32 -13.71 10.21
N LEU A 461 18.20 -13.82 9.21
CA LEU A 461 19.60 -13.38 9.33
C LEU A 461 19.70 -11.86 9.55
N ALA A 462 18.88 -11.07 8.84
CA ALA A 462 18.82 -9.63 9.01
C ALA A 462 18.43 -9.24 10.46
N VAL A 463 17.46 -9.94 11.05
CA VAL A 463 17.09 -9.80 12.47
C VAL A 463 18.26 -10.22 13.36
N ALA A 464 18.87 -11.38 13.11
CA ALA A 464 19.97 -11.90 13.92
C ALA A 464 21.17 -10.93 14.00
N VAL A 465 21.49 -10.24 12.90
CA VAL A 465 22.62 -9.30 12.78
C VAL A 465 22.24 -7.84 13.14
N ARG A 466 21.01 -7.56 13.59
CA ARG A 466 20.50 -6.20 13.93
C ARG A 466 20.51 -5.23 12.72
N ARG A 467 20.28 -5.74 11.52
CA ARG A 467 20.27 -4.95 10.29
C ARG A 467 19.01 -5.25 9.48
N PRO A 468 17.82 -4.79 9.92
CA PRO A 468 16.55 -5.08 9.24
C PRO A 468 16.54 -4.60 7.78
N VAL A 469 17.35 -3.59 7.44
CA VAL A 469 17.55 -3.10 6.07
C VAL A 469 17.98 -4.22 5.11
N LEU A 470 18.75 -5.22 5.55
CA LEU A 470 19.19 -6.33 4.70
C LEU A 470 18.02 -7.15 4.15
N GLY A 471 16.94 -7.30 4.93
CA GLY A 471 15.72 -7.97 4.45
C GLY A 471 15.09 -7.21 3.28
N TRP A 472 14.99 -5.88 3.39
CA TRP A 472 14.45 -5.03 2.33
C TRP A 472 15.35 -4.95 1.10
N VAL A 473 16.68 -4.97 1.29
CA VAL A 473 17.63 -5.08 0.18
C VAL A 473 17.41 -6.37 -0.60
N ALA A 474 17.11 -7.49 0.07
CA ALA A 474 16.80 -8.73 -0.60
C ALA A 474 15.50 -8.64 -1.43
N VAL A 475 14.45 -7.98 -0.92
CA VAL A 475 13.21 -7.72 -1.68
C VAL A 475 13.50 -6.84 -2.90
N ALA A 476 14.25 -5.76 -2.71
CA ALA A 476 14.65 -4.86 -3.79
C ALA A 476 15.46 -5.62 -4.85
N PHE A 477 16.39 -6.48 -4.43
CA PHE A 477 17.16 -7.32 -5.32
C PHE A 477 16.28 -8.25 -6.16
N VAL A 478 15.30 -8.94 -5.57
CA VAL A 478 14.35 -9.80 -6.30
C VAL A 478 13.60 -9.00 -7.37
N VAL A 479 13.05 -7.85 -6.99
CA VAL A 479 12.31 -6.95 -7.88
C VAL A 479 13.20 -6.45 -9.02
N THR A 480 14.40 -5.95 -8.70
CA THR A 480 15.35 -5.47 -9.70
C THR A 480 15.82 -6.59 -10.63
N ALA A 481 16.17 -7.76 -10.10
CA ALA A 481 16.59 -8.90 -10.91
C ALA A 481 15.48 -9.36 -11.87
N LEU A 482 14.24 -9.40 -11.40
CA LEU A 482 13.09 -9.84 -12.18
C LEU A 482 12.70 -8.83 -13.28
N TYR A 483 12.65 -7.53 -12.97
CA TYR A 483 12.12 -6.52 -13.91
C TYR A 483 13.21 -5.79 -14.68
N LEU A 484 14.27 -5.41 -13.98
CA LEU A 484 15.35 -4.60 -14.55
C LEU A 484 16.53 -5.47 -14.99
N GLY A 485 16.65 -6.72 -14.55
CA GLY A 485 17.77 -7.61 -14.89
C GLY A 485 18.02 -7.70 -16.39
N PRO A 486 17.01 -8.09 -17.20
CA PRO A 486 17.13 -8.11 -18.66
C PRO A 486 17.39 -6.72 -19.27
N LEU A 487 16.72 -5.68 -18.76
CA LEU A 487 16.84 -4.30 -19.27
C LEU A 487 18.23 -3.69 -19.02
N LEU A 488 18.79 -3.94 -17.83
CA LEU A 488 20.13 -3.52 -17.41
C LEU A 488 21.22 -4.45 -17.95
N ARG A 489 20.85 -5.52 -18.66
CA ARG A 489 21.77 -6.56 -19.17
C ARG A 489 22.67 -7.12 -18.07
N LEU A 490 22.09 -7.40 -16.89
CA LEU A 490 22.84 -7.96 -15.78
C LEU A 490 23.39 -9.36 -16.13
N PRO A 491 24.54 -9.76 -15.54
CA PRO A 491 25.06 -11.11 -15.72
C PRO A 491 24.02 -12.17 -15.30
N GLN A 492 23.89 -13.25 -16.08
CA GLN A 492 22.88 -14.29 -15.84
C GLN A 492 22.97 -14.89 -14.44
N TRP A 493 24.19 -15.13 -13.92
CA TRP A 493 24.38 -15.65 -12.57
C TRP A 493 23.73 -14.77 -11.47
N LEU A 494 23.62 -13.47 -11.71
CA LEU A 494 23.01 -12.52 -10.78
C LEU A 494 21.49 -12.57 -10.87
N ILE A 495 20.92 -12.67 -12.06
CA ILE A 495 19.47 -12.85 -12.26
C ILE A 495 19.03 -14.19 -11.65
N ASP A 496 19.82 -15.23 -11.89
CA ASP A 496 19.66 -16.58 -11.39
C ASP A 496 19.81 -16.71 -9.87
N LEU A 497 20.37 -15.71 -9.19
CA LEU A 497 20.45 -15.70 -7.74
C LEU A 497 19.06 -15.45 -7.11
N SER A 498 18.11 -14.87 -7.87
CA SER A 498 16.74 -14.62 -7.41
C SER A 498 16.00 -15.94 -7.17
N PRO A 499 15.58 -16.25 -5.92
CA PRO A 499 14.81 -17.47 -5.63
C PRO A 499 13.50 -17.55 -6.41
N ILE A 500 12.87 -16.38 -6.63
CA ILE A 500 11.60 -16.27 -7.35
C ILE A 500 11.81 -16.44 -8.85
N GLY A 501 12.87 -15.86 -9.42
CA GLY A 501 13.18 -16.01 -10.86
C GLY A 501 13.52 -17.44 -11.27
N ARG A 502 14.07 -18.23 -10.35
CA ARG A 502 14.36 -19.67 -10.54
C ARG A 502 13.12 -20.56 -10.57
N THR A 503 11.98 -20.06 -10.11
CA THR A 503 10.73 -20.81 -10.11
C THR A 503 9.94 -20.44 -11.37
N THR A 504 9.70 -21.44 -12.21
CA THR A 504 9.15 -21.30 -13.57
C THR A 504 7.77 -21.95 -13.73
N ALA A 505 7.11 -22.30 -12.63
CA ALA A 505 5.75 -22.83 -12.68
C ALA A 505 4.75 -21.78 -13.23
N PRO A 506 3.81 -22.17 -14.13
CA PRO A 506 3.44 -23.54 -14.51
C PRO A 506 4.13 -24.13 -15.75
N ILE A 507 5.17 -23.50 -16.32
CA ILE A 507 5.90 -24.06 -17.49
C ILE A 507 6.47 -25.43 -17.13
N ASP A 508 7.14 -25.50 -15.99
CA ASP A 508 7.63 -26.73 -15.39
C ASP A 508 7.56 -26.62 -13.86
N TYR A 509 7.62 -27.79 -13.19
CA TYR A 509 7.73 -27.87 -11.74
C TYR A 509 9.13 -28.41 -11.41
N PRO A 510 10.15 -27.55 -11.34
CA PRO A 510 11.52 -27.98 -11.16
C PRO A 510 11.74 -28.49 -9.73
N VAL A 511 11.47 -29.79 -9.52
CA VAL A 511 11.53 -30.46 -8.21
C VAL A 511 12.91 -30.30 -7.57
N THR A 512 13.96 -30.35 -8.38
CA THR A 512 15.36 -30.14 -7.94
C THR A 512 15.56 -28.73 -7.41
N THR A 513 15.14 -27.70 -8.14
CA THR A 513 15.20 -26.29 -7.70
C THR A 513 14.39 -26.07 -6.44
N ILE A 514 13.16 -26.59 -6.37
CA ILE A 514 12.30 -26.51 -5.20
C ILE A 514 12.97 -27.15 -3.97
N ALA A 515 13.57 -28.33 -4.13
CA ALA A 515 14.29 -29.01 -3.05
C ALA A 515 15.52 -28.22 -2.60
N VAL A 516 16.31 -27.68 -3.54
CA VAL A 516 17.47 -26.83 -3.23
C VAL A 516 17.04 -25.58 -2.47
N LEU A 517 15.99 -24.89 -2.90
CA LEU A 517 15.45 -23.70 -2.22
C LEU A 517 14.98 -24.04 -0.79
N ALA A 518 14.33 -25.19 -0.60
CA ALA A 518 13.92 -25.65 0.73
C ALA A 518 15.13 -25.92 1.65
N VAL A 519 16.19 -26.57 1.14
CA VAL A 519 17.42 -26.81 1.89
C VAL A 519 18.13 -25.49 2.23
N VAL A 520 18.23 -24.56 1.28
CA VAL A 520 18.81 -23.23 1.49
C VAL A 520 18.01 -22.46 2.56
N ALA A 521 16.69 -22.47 2.48
CA ALA A 521 15.82 -21.82 3.47
C ALA A 521 16.05 -22.40 4.89
N ALA A 522 16.14 -23.72 5.00
CA ALA A 522 16.42 -24.40 6.27
C ALA A 522 17.81 -24.03 6.82
N ALA A 523 18.83 -24.01 5.96
CA ALA A 523 20.19 -23.63 6.34
C ALA A 523 20.28 -22.17 6.82
N LEU A 524 19.67 -21.23 6.08
CA LEU A 524 19.65 -19.81 6.48
C LEU A 524 18.93 -19.61 7.82
N THR A 525 17.78 -20.27 7.99
CA THR A 525 17.01 -20.23 9.25
C THR A 525 17.79 -20.83 10.41
N TRP A 526 18.52 -21.92 10.16
CA TRP A 526 19.35 -22.56 11.16
C TRP A 526 20.50 -21.65 11.61
N VAL A 527 21.23 -21.06 10.66
CA VAL A 527 22.32 -20.11 10.94
C VAL A 527 21.78 -18.88 11.68
N ALA A 528 20.64 -18.33 11.25
CA ALA A 528 19.99 -17.21 11.91
C ALA A 528 19.64 -17.52 13.37
N GLY A 529 19.09 -18.70 13.63
CA GLY A 529 18.80 -19.14 15.00
C GLY A 529 20.06 -19.28 15.87
N LEU A 530 21.18 -19.76 15.30
CA LEU A 530 22.43 -19.94 16.04
C LEU A 530 23.03 -18.59 16.44
N LEU A 531 23.02 -17.64 15.50
CA LEU A 531 23.46 -16.26 15.73
C LEU A 531 22.55 -15.57 16.76
N TYR A 532 21.24 -15.69 16.61
CA TYR A 532 20.26 -15.06 17.49
C TYR A 532 20.32 -15.62 18.92
N ARG A 533 20.64 -16.91 19.09
CA ARG A 533 20.83 -17.51 20.42
C ARG A 533 22.02 -16.93 21.18
N ARG A 534 23.09 -16.55 20.48
CA ARG A 534 24.31 -15.98 21.08
C ARG A 534 24.23 -14.46 21.30
N ARG A 535 23.15 -13.83 20.85
CA ARG A 535 22.98 -12.38 20.88
C ARG A 535 22.24 -11.95 22.13
N ASP A 536 22.64 -10.84 22.73
CA ASP A 536 21.90 -10.18 23.81
C ASP A 536 20.63 -9.46 23.30
N ALA A 537 19.64 -9.35 24.18
CA ALA A 537 18.45 -8.53 23.92
C ALA A 537 18.87 -7.04 23.83
N VAL A 538 18.12 -6.23 23.09
CA VAL A 538 18.41 -4.79 22.89
C VAL A 538 17.52 -3.99 23.81
#